data_AF-A0AAV0NIC3-F1
#
_entry.id   AF-A0AAV0NIC3-F1
#
_cell.length_a   1.000
_cell.length_b   1.000
_cell.length_c   1.000
_cell.angle_alpha   90.00
_cell.angle_beta   90.00
_cell.angle_gamma   90.00
#
_symmetry.space_group_name_H-M   'P 1'
#
loop_
_entity.id
_entity.type
_entity.pdbx_description
1 polymer ?
#
loop_
_entity_poly.entity_id
_entity_poly.type
_entity_poly.pdbx_seq_one_letter_code
_entity_poly.pdbx_strand_id
1 'polypeptide(L)' 'IESIVWAHNKLKVAPATQPRALSIIQGRAVGVTHYLLGGIATTWAFFLARIIAVG' A
#
# COMPACT_ATOMS: atom_id res chain seq x y z
N ILE A 1 1.70 1.28 16.00
CA ILE A 1 1.19 2.67 15.84
C ILE A 1 1.20 3.45 17.15
N GLU A 2 0.93 2.81 18.30
CA GLU A 2 0.90 3.44 19.62
C GLU A 2 2.23 4.10 20.03
N SER A 3 3.37 3.45 19.87
CA SER A 3 4.68 4.05 20.18
C SER A 3 4.99 5.28 19.31
N ILE A 4 4.51 5.30 18.06
CA ILE A 4 4.62 6.46 17.17
C ILE A 4 3.74 7.59 17.69
N VAL A 5 2.50 7.30 18.09
CA VAL A 5 1.59 8.27 18.71
C VAL A 5 2.18 8.84 20.00
N TRP A 6 2.84 8.02 20.82
CA TRP A 6 3.56 8.49 22.01
C TRP A 6 4.63 9.53 21.64
N ALA A 7 5.44 9.26 20.61
CA ALA A 7 6.47 10.20 20.16
C ALA A 7 5.88 11.53 19.64
N HIS A 8 4.77 11.47 18.90
CA HIS A 8 4.07 12.67 18.42
C HIS A 8 3.51 13.51 19.57
N ASN A 9 3.00 12.85 20.61
CA ASN A 9 2.54 13.53 21.82
C ASN A 9 3.67 14.22 22.58
N LYS A 10 4.87 13.62 22.63
CA LYS A 10 6.05 14.26 23.26
C LYS A 10 6.43 15.58 22.58
N LEU A 11 6.25 15.67 21.27
CA LEU A 11 6.50 16.88 20.49
C LEU A 11 5.25 17.77 20.33
N LYS A 12 4.11 17.40 20.94
CA LYS A 12 2.82 18.10 20.83
C LYS A 12 2.31 18.28 19.39
N VAL A 13 2.67 17.36 18.50
CA VAL A 13 2.24 17.33 17.08
C VAL A 13 1.29 16.16 16.78
N ALA A 14 0.66 15.59 17.81
CA ALA A 14 -0.31 14.53 17.62
C ALA A 14 -1.55 15.07 16.88
N PRO A 15 -2.05 14.37 15.86
CA PRO A 15 -3.26 14.78 15.16
C PRO A 15 -4.48 14.67 16.08
N ALA A 16 -5.48 15.53 15.85
CA ALA A 16 -6.73 15.50 16.61
C ALA A 16 -7.57 14.24 16.31
N THR A 17 -7.48 13.70 15.09
CA THR A 17 -8.10 12.44 14.71
C THR A 17 -7.20 11.27 15.11
N GLN A 18 -7.73 10.32 15.88
CA GLN A 18 -6.94 9.20 16.38
C GLN A 18 -6.50 8.28 15.23
N PRO A 19 -5.19 8.05 15.04
CA PRO A 19 -4.72 7.14 14.03
C PRO A 19 -5.00 5.70 14.47
N ARG A 20 -5.61 4.91 13.58
CA ARG A 20 -5.92 3.49 13.79
C ARG A 20 -5.34 2.68 12.65
N ALA A 21 -4.98 1.43 12.94
CA ALA A 21 -4.67 0.48 11.89
C ALA A 21 -5.91 0.21 11.03
N LEU A 22 -5.69 -0.25 9.79
CA LEU A 22 -6.77 -0.71 8.92
C LEU A 22 -7.54 -1.85 9.60
N SER A 23 -8.85 -1.92 9.34
CA SER A 23 -9.63 -3.09 9.75
C SER A 23 -9.14 -4.35 9.04
N ILE A 24 -9.46 -5.53 9.57
CA ILE A 24 -9.05 -6.81 8.96
C ILE A 24 -9.56 -6.91 7.51
N ILE A 25 -10.80 -6.49 7.25
CA ILE A 25 -11.38 -6.51 5.90
C ILE A 25 -10.70 -5.47 5.00
N GLN A 26 -10.42 -4.28 5.51
CA GLN A 26 -9.69 -3.26 4.74
C GLN A 26 -8.26 -3.73 4.41
N GLY A 27 -7.54 -4.32 5.35
CA GLY A 27 -6.20 -4.85 5.12
C GLY A 27 -6.19 -5.93 4.04
N ARG A 28 -7.19 -6.83 4.05
CA ARG A 28 -7.37 -7.83 2.98
C ARG A 28 -7.68 -7.19 1.64
N ALA A 29 -8.61 -6.23 1.62
CA ALA A 29 -8.99 -5.53 0.39
C ALA A 29 -7.78 -4.79 -0.22
N VAL A 30 -7.06 -4.00 0.57
CA VAL A 30 -5.85 -3.28 0.14
C VAL A 30 -4.80 -4.27 -0.37
N GLY A 31 -4.59 -5.40 0.32
CA GLY A 31 -3.66 -6.44 -0.08
C GLY A 31 -4.00 -7.03 -1.46
N VAL A 32 -5.26 -7.43 -1.67
CA VAL A 32 -5.73 -7.98 -2.96
C VAL A 32 -5.60 -6.94 -4.08
N THR A 33 -5.93 -5.67 -3.82
CA THR A 33 -5.77 -4.59 -4.80
C THR A 33 -4.32 -4.49 -5.29
N HIS A 34 -3.35 -4.45 -4.38
CA HIS A 34 -1.94 -4.34 -4.75
C HIS A 34 -1.41 -5.61 -5.41
N TYR A 35 -1.84 -6.78 -4.95
CA TYR A 35 -1.45 -8.06 -5.52
C TYR A 35 -1.90 -8.17 -6.99
N LEU A 36 -3.17 -7.88 -7.27
CA LEU A 36 -3.71 -7.94 -8.63
C LEU A 36 -3.12 -6.86 -9.52
N LEU A 37 -3.05 -5.61 -9.04
CA LEU A 37 -2.47 -4.52 -9.80
C LEU A 37 -1.00 -4.82 -10.16
N GLY A 38 -0.20 -5.24 -9.19
CA GLY A 38 1.20 -5.57 -9.40
C GLY A 38 1.39 -6.74 -10.36
N GLY A 39 0.62 -7.82 -10.19
CA GLY A 39 0.70 -8.99 -11.06
C GLY A 39 0.29 -8.68 -12.51
N ILE A 40 -0.81 -7.95 -12.70
CA ILE A 40 -1.30 -7.56 -14.03
C ILE A 40 -0.31 -6.59 -14.68
N ALA A 41 0.09 -5.52 -13.99
CA ALA A 41 0.99 -4.52 -14.55
C ALA A 41 2.35 -5.12 -14.94
N THR A 42 2.90 -6.01 -14.11
CA THR A 42 4.18 -6.68 -14.41
C THR A 42 4.07 -7.58 -15.63
N THR A 43 3.02 -8.39 -15.71
CA THR A 43 2.78 -9.30 -16.84
C THR A 43 2.51 -8.53 -18.13
N TRP A 44 1.73 -7.46 -18.04
CA TRP A 44 1.44 -6.56 -19.16
C TRP A 44 2.72 -5.90 -19.70
N ALA A 45 3.53 -5.33 -18.81
CA ALA A 45 4.80 -4.71 -19.19
C ALA A 45 5.75 -5.72 -19.85
N PHE A 46 5.84 -6.93 -19.30
CA PHE A 46 6.63 -8.02 -19.88
C PHE A 46 6.18 -8.34 -21.31
N PHE A 47 4.89 -8.56 -21.53
CA PHE A 47 4.40 -8.93 -22.86
C PHE A 47 4.61 -7.82 -23.89
N LEU A 48 4.33 -6.57 -23.52
CA LEU A 48 4.56 -5.43 -24.41
C LEU A 48 6.04 -5.27 -24.75
N ALA A 49 6.92 -5.29 -23.74
CA ALA A 49 8.35 -5.17 -23.97
C ALA A 49 8.86 -6.32 -24.85
N ARG A 50 8.39 -7.54 -24.60
CA ARG A 50 8.79 -8.72 -25.39
C ARG A 50 8.34 -8.59 -26.83
N ILE A 51 7.06 -8.31 -27.11
CA ILE A 51 6.56 -8.28 -28.49
C ILE A 51 7.19 -7.13 -29.28
N ILE A 52 7.41 -5.97 -28.67
CA ILE A 52 8.07 -4.84 -29.34
C ILE A 52 9.53 -5.16 -29.65
N ALA A 53 10.22 -5.91 -28.79
CA ALA A 53 11.65 -6.20 -28.97
C ALA A 53 11.93 -7.31 -29.99
N VAL A 54 11.01 -8.27 -30.21
CA VAL A 54 11.28 -9.44 -31.06
C VAL A 54 10.22 -9.76 -32.12
N GLY A 55 9.07 -9.08 -32.12
CA GLY A 55 8.00 -9.24 -33.12
C GLY A 55 8.13 -8.24 -34.25
#